data_AF-A0A1V5ZN21-F1
#
_entry.id   AF-A0A1V5ZN21-F1
#
_cell.length_a   1.000
_cell.length_b   1.000
_cell.length_c   1.000
_cell.angle_alpha   90.00
_cell.angle_beta   90.00
_cell.angle_gamma   90.00
#
_symmetry.space_group_name_H-M   'P 1'
#
loop_
_entity.id
_entity.type
_entity.pdbx_description
1 polymer ?
#
loop_
_entity_poly.entity_id
_entity_poly.type
_entity_poly.pdbx_seq_one_letter_code
_entity_poly.pdbx_strand_id
1 'polypeptide(L)'
;METLLQIANIQQNELKKYLLKRVSSDLNDLSEPCFYPKLKRDYYEFLNFCGLKDSDVKNFVKYFYRGRPESAWILHKSPETNLLIFIMYFFLSKKEILGYSLTMKYFCIRYYTNLINKQIRFCNSDGFKSALELIPKIHLFSREGSIPGAIIFMSSEMEKKYIAGIASQNKEKISAFIVESRTRISRSIKSFAEKYYEVLKTGTASKTYEEKTSDEESPEELVPIAAQTRFSEEIAKKICVYKQVDYNSHREAASISKVPSAISNIVISELTNIKYFDNLKIIITLYLKNIQNLKINICDENQYYKHLRGLVALKRTSERIYFKQQISVLLEKILTNRKFLEEPNTREKFNIILFLSIYITLFIKKTLCGK
;
A
#
# COMPACT_ATOMS: atom_id res chain seq x y z
N MET A 1 -23.12 -18.42 -16.35
CA MET A 1 -23.61 -17.60 -15.21
C MET A 1 -24.92 -18.15 -14.71
N GLU A 2 -25.79 -18.68 -15.58
CA GLU A 2 -26.99 -19.43 -15.19
C GLU A 2 -26.70 -20.54 -14.17
N THR A 3 -25.62 -21.29 -14.35
CA THR A 3 -25.21 -22.33 -13.39
C THR A 3 -24.91 -21.79 -11.99
N LEU A 4 -24.30 -20.60 -11.88
CA LEU A 4 -24.14 -19.91 -10.60
C LEU A 4 -25.49 -19.41 -10.07
N LEU A 5 -26.35 -18.90 -10.95
CA LEU A 5 -27.66 -18.37 -10.56
C LEU A 5 -28.57 -19.44 -9.97
N GLN A 6 -28.47 -20.69 -10.45
CA GLN A 6 -29.23 -21.83 -9.93
C GLN A 6 -28.90 -22.18 -8.48
N ILE A 7 -27.66 -21.95 -8.04
CA ILE A 7 -27.21 -22.25 -6.68
C ILE A 7 -27.16 -21.01 -5.77
N ALA A 8 -27.23 -19.81 -6.36
CA ALA A 8 -27.16 -18.56 -5.61
C ALA A 8 -28.49 -18.26 -4.90
N ASN A 9 -28.40 -17.82 -3.65
CA ASN A 9 -29.53 -17.29 -2.88
C ASN A 9 -29.33 -15.79 -2.68
N ILE A 10 -29.68 -15.00 -3.70
CA ILE A 10 -29.29 -13.59 -3.78
C ILE A 10 -30.25 -12.69 -3.00
N GLN A 11 -29.72 -12.02 -1.99
CA GLN A 11 -30.40 -10.97 -1.23
C GLN A 11 -30.41 -9.65 -2.01
N GLN A 12 -31.22 -9.58 -3.08
CA GLN A 12 -31.19 -8.50 -4.08
C GLN A 12 -31.21 -7.08 -3.47
N ASN A 13 -32.12 -6.82 -2.54
CA ASN A 13 -32.29 -5.49 -1.95
C ASN A 13 -31.09 -5.08 -1.09
N GLU A 14 -30.57 -6.00 -0.27
CA GLU A 14 -29.41 -5.75 0.58
C GLU A 14 -28.13 -5.60 -0.26
N LEU A 15 -27.95 -6.43 -1.29
CA LEU A 15 -26.86 -6.29 -2.26
C LEU A 15 -26.89 -4.92 -2.94
N LYS A 16 -28.05 -4.47 -3.40
CA LYS A 16 -28.21 -3.16 -4.06
C LYS A 16 -27.91 -2.01 -3.09
N LYS A 17 -28.45 -2.05 -1.86
CA LYS A 17 -28.17 -1.05 -0.82
C LYS A 17 -26.68 -0.99 -0.49
N TYR A 18 -26.05 -2.15 -0.35
CA TYR A 18 -24.62 -2.25 -0.06
C TYR A 18 -23.77 -1.66 -1.19
N LEU A 19 -24.06 -2.04 -2.44
CA LEU A 19 -23.40 -1.47 -3.63
C LEU A 19 -23.59 0.04 -3.70
N LEU A 20 -24.81 0.54 -3.50
CA LEU A 20 -25.08 1.99 -3.50
C LEU A 20 -24.24 2.70 -2.44
N LYS A 21 -24.30 2.23 -1.19
CA LYS A 21 -23.52 2.81 -0.08
C LYS A 21 -22.04 2.79 -0.40
N ARG A 22 -21.52 1.69 -0.93
CA ARG A 22 -20.09 1.52 -1.16
C ARG A 22 -19.59 2.35 -2.34
N VAL A 23 -20.32 2.36 -3.46
CA VAL A 23 -20.00 3.21 -4.61
C VAL A 23 -20.06 4.68 -4.24
N SER A 24 -21.08 5.13 -3.49
CA SER A 24 -21.18 6.53 -3.08
C SER A 24 -20.05 6.94 -2.14
N SER A 25 -19.73 6.11 -1.13
CA SER A 25 -18.59 6.36 -0.23
C SER A 25 -17.28 6.36 -1.01
N ASP A 26 -17.01 5.34 -1.82
CA ASP A 26 -15.75 5.25 -2.55
C ASP A 26 -15.58 6.38 -3.57
N LEU A 27 -16.63 6.79 -4.29
CA LEU A 27 -16.53 7.91 -5.22
C LEU A 27 -16.28 9.24 -4.50
N ASN A 28 -16.90 9.45 -3.34
CA ASN A 28 -16.63 10.62 -2.52
C ASN A 28 -15.18 10.62 -2.02
N ASP A 29 -14.74 9.50 -1.46
CA ASP A 29 -13.43 9.38 -0.84
C ASP A 29 -12.30 9.33 -1.90
N LEU A 30 -12.57 8.90 -3.13
CA LEU A 30 -11.63 8.96 -4.27
C LEU A 30 -11.29 10.38 -4.71
N SER A 31 -12.03 11.38 -4.25
CA SER A 31 -11.64 12.79 -4.41
C SER A 31 -10.53 13.21 -3.45
N GLU A 32 -10.36 12.48 -2.35
CA GLU A 32 -9.29 12.72 -1.38
C GLU A 32 -7.96 12.18 -1.90
N PRO A 33 -6.87 12.94 -1.74
CA PRO A 33 -5.54 12.46 -2.10
C PRO A 33 -5.23 11.14 -1.40
N CYS A 34 -4.79 10.17 -2.20
CA CYS A 34 -4.27 8.89 -1.71
C CYS A 34 -5.24 8.02 -0.91
N PHE A 35 -6.54 8.20 -1.11
CA PHE A 35 -7.51 7.24 -0.62
C PHE A 35 -7.45 5.92 -1.40
N TYR A 36 -7.51 4.79 -0.68
CA TYR A 36 -7.59 3.45 -1.26
C TYR A 36 -8.68 2.61 -0.56
N PRO A 37 -9.74 2.21 -1.28
CA PRO A 37 -10.75 1.29 -0.77
C PRO A 37 -10.20 -0.05 -0.25
N LYS A 38 -10.82 -0.60 0.81
CA LYS A 38 -10.46 -1.91 1.40
C LYS A 38 -11.17 -3.07 0.68
N LEU A 39 -10.67 -3.45 -0.49
CA LEU A 39 -11.34 -4.39 -1.41
C LEU A 39 -11.53 -5.84 -0.93
N LYS A 40 -10.67 -6.35 -0.03
CA LYS A 40 -10.73 -7.78 0.37
C LYS A 40 -11.99 -8.10 1.17
N ARG A 41 -12.45 -7.18 2.02
CA ARG A 41 -13.67 -7.37 2.81
C ARG A 41 -14.89 -7.46 1.90
N ASP A 42 -14.99 -6.54 0.95
CA ASP A 42 -16.14 -6.42 0.04
C ASP A 42 -16.37 -7.70 -0.76
N TYR A 43 -15.30 -8.41 -1.17
CA TYR A 43 -15.45 -9.70 -1.85
C TYR A 43 -16.25 -10.73 -1.04
N TYR A 44 -15.95 -10.88 0.25
CA TYR A 44 -16.65 -11.83 1.12
C TYR A 44 -18.07 -11.35 1.46
N GLU A 45 -18.29 -10.05 1.57
CA GLU A 45 -19.63 -9.48 1.74
C GLU A 45 -20.50 -9.76 0.49
N PHE A 46 -19.96 -9.60 -0.72
CA PHE A 46 -20.68 -9.95 -1.96
C PHE A 46 -20.99 -11.44 -2.06
N LEU A 47 -20.06 -12.32 -1.67
CA LEU A 47 -20.32 -13.76 -1.57
C LEU A 47 -21.49 -14.05 -0.63
N ASN A 48 -21.49 -13.42 0.55
CA ASN A 48 -22.55 -13.55 1.54
C ASN A 48 -23.91 -13.10 0.99
N PHE A 49 -23.98 -11.91 0.37
CA PHE A 49 -25.22 -11.41 -0.24
C PHE A 49 -25.71 -12.28 -1.42
N CYS A 50 -24.81 -12.98 -2.10
CA CYS A 50 -25.17 -13.91 -3.17
C CYS A 50 -25.52 -15.32 -2.66
N GLY A 51 -25.28 -15.62 -1.38
CA GLY A 51 -25.40 -16.97 -0.83
C GLY A 51 -24.41 -17.96 -1.46
N LEU A 52 -23.25 -17.47 -1.92
CA LEU A 52 -22.23 -18.27 -2.61
C LEU A 52 -20.98 -18.47 -1.76
N LYS A 53 -20.29 -19.59 -1.95
CA LYS A 53 -18.95 -19.83 -1.41
C LYS A 53 -17.89 -19.41 -2.43
N ASP A 54 -16.70 -19.10 -1.95
CA ASP A 54 -15.53 -18.83 -2.79
C ASP A 54 -15.23 -20.01 -3.75
N SER A 55 -15.44 -21.25 -3.30
CA SER A 55 -15.33 -22.46 -4.12
C SER A 55 -16.28 -22.46 -5.31
N ASP A 56 -17.50 -21.96 -5.14
CA ASP A 56 -18.53 -21.99 -6.17
C ASP A 56 -18.14 -21.08 -7.34
N VAL A 57 -17.64 -19.89 -7.01
CA VAL A 57 -17.12 -18.93 -7.99
C VAL A 57 -15.87 -19.46 -8.67
N LYS A 58 -14.91 -20.01 -7.92
CA LYS A 58 -13.68 -20.61 -8.49
C LYS A 58 -13.99 -21.74 -9.48
N ASN A 59 -14.91 -22.62 -9.11
CA ASN A 59 -15.35 -23.72 -9.97
C ASN A 59 -16.04 -23.17 -11.23
N PHE A 60 -16.96 -22.22 -11.06
CA PHE A 60 -17.61 -21.55 -12.19
C PHE A 60 -16.59 -20.96 -13.17
N VAL A 61 -15.60 -20.20 -12.69
CA VAL A 61 -14.59 -19.55 -13.55
C VAL A 61 -13.79 -20.59 -14.34
N LYS A 62 -13.40 -21.70 -13.70
CA LYS A 62 -12.70 -22.80 -14.35
C LYS A 62 -13.53 -23.40 -15.50
N TYR A 63 -14.83 -23.59 -15.31
CA TYR A 63 -15.72 -24.14 -16.34
C TYR A 63 -16.08 -23.11 -17.41
N PHE A 64 -16.31 -21.86 -17.03
CA PHE A 64 -16.75 -20.80 -17.93
C PHE A 64 -15.74 -20.55 -19.05
N TYR A 65 -14.46 -20.52 -18.73
CA TYR A 65 -13.37 -20.32 -19.70
C TYR A 65 -12.74 -21.62 -20.23
N ARG A 66 -13.29 -22.80 -19.89
CA ARG A 66 -12.71 -24.10 -20.31
C ARG A 66 -12.54 -24.17 -21.83
N GLY A 67 -11.37 -24.62 -22.28
CA GLY A 67 -11.04 -24.78 -23.70
C GLY A 67 -10.70 -23.48 -24.43
N ARG A 68 -10.53 -22.36 -23.71
CA ARG A 68 -10.17 -21.07 -24.29
C ARG A 68 -8.86 -20.50 -23.72
N PRO A 69 -8.15 -19.61 -24.46
CA PRO A 69 -6.92 -18.99 -23.98
C PRO A 69 -7.08 -18.25 -22.64
N GLU A 70 -8.25 -17.67 -22.38
CA GLU A 70 -8.51 -16.91 -21.15
C GLU A 70 -8.43 -17.79 -19.89
N SER A 71 -8.56 -19.11 -20.01
CA SER A 71 -8.36 -20.06 -18.89
C SER A 71 -6.94 -20.13 -18.35
N ALA A 72 -5.95 -19.63 -19.11
CA ALA A 72 -4.56 -19.52 -18.68
C ALA A 72 -4.26 -18.16 -18.02
N TRP A 73 -5.08 -17.13 -18.27
CA TRP A 73 -4.76 -15.76 -17.88
C TRP A 73 -5.26 -15.42 -16.47
N ILE A 74 -4.35 -15.05 -15.57
CA ILE A 74 -4.63 -14.69 -14.17
C ILE A 74 -5.78 -13.68 -14.04
N LEU A 75 -5.82 -12.69 -14.94
CA LEU A 75 -6.86 -11.65 -14.94
C LEU A 75 -8.28 -12.21 -15.12
N HIS A 76 -8.46 -13.19 -16.00
CA HIS A 76 -9.76 -13.81 -16.27
C HIS A 76 -10.09 -14.90 -15.25
N LYS A 77 -9.08 -15.45 -14.56
CA LYS A 77 -9.26 -16.45 -13.50
C LYS A 77 -9.62 -15.87 -12.13
N SER A 78 -9.52 -14.55 -11.97
CA SER A 78 -9.83 -13.82 -10.74
C SER A 78 -11.28 -14.09 -10.29
N PRO A 79 -11.51 -14.81 -9.16
CA PRO A 79 -12.85 -15.09 -8.66
C PRO A 79 -13.63 -13.82 -8.36
N GLU A 80 -12.97 -12.81 -7.81
CA GLU A 80 -13.61 -11.56 -7.44
C GLU A 80 -14.03 -10.76 -8.67
N THR A 81 -13.26 -10.82 -9.76
CA THR A 81 -13.65 -10.16 -11.03
C THR A 81 -14.89 -10.83 -11.60
N ASN A 82 -14.90 -12.16 -11.62
CA ASN A 82 -16.02 -12.92 -12.16
C ASN A 82 -17.27 -12.86 -11.27
N LEU A 83 -17.12 -12.72 -9.96
CA LEU A 83 -18.24 -12.48 -9.06
C LEU A 83 -18.94 -11.16 -9.41
N LEU A 84 -18.20 -10.08 -9.67
CA LEU A 84 -18.80 -8.82 -10.08
C LEU A 84 -19.51 -8.93 -11.44
N ILE A 85 -18.94 -9.65 -12.40
CA ILE A 85 -19.59 -9.88 -13.71
C ILE A 85 -20.85 -10.73 -13.53
N PHE A 86 -20.83 -11.73 -12.64
CA PHE A 86 -22.01 -12.49 -12.27
C PHE A 86 -23.10 -11.60 -11.66
N ILE A 87 -22.74 -10.68 -10.76
CA ILE A 87 -23.69 -9.72 -10.16
C ILE A 87 -24.27 -8.78 -11.24
N MET A 88 -23.44 -8.32 -12.19
CA MET A 88 -23.93 -7.55 -13.34
C MET A 88 -24.96 -8.32 -14.15
N TYR A 89 -24.65 -9.59 -14.48
CA TYR A 89 -25.57 -10.48 -15.19
C TYR A 89 -26.86 -10.71 -14.40
N PHE A 90 -26.77 -10.93 -13.08
CA PHE A 90 -27.92 -11.09 -12.21
C PHE A 90 -28.86 -9.88 -12.30
N PHE A 91 -28.36 -8.65 -12.12
CA PHE A 91 -29.20 -7.46 -12.19
C PHE A 91 -29.83 -7.26 -13.57
N LEU A 92 -29.09 -7.55 -14.66
CA LEU A 92 -29.65 -7.51 -16.01
C LEU A 92 -30.76 -8.55 -16.21
N SER A 93 -30.60 -9.76 -15.67
CA SER A 93 -31.63 -10.81 -15.74
C SER A 93 -32.91 -10.42 -15.00
N LYS A 94 -32.80 -9.55 -14.00
CA LYS A 94 -33.93 -8.98 -13.24
C LYS A 94 -34.42 -7.64 -13.81
N LYS A 95 -33.87 -7.17 -14.94
CA LYS A 95 -34.14 -5.85 -15.53
C LYS A 95 -33.86 -4.67 -14.58
N GLU A 96 -33.00 -4.87 -13.58
CA GLU A 96 -32.60 -3.86 -12.59
C GLU A 96 -31.36 -3.09 -13.09
N ILE A 97 -31.58 -2.14 -14.01
CA ILE A 97 -30.47 -1.38 -14.63
C ILE A 97 -29.62 -0.63 -13.61
N LEU A 98 -30.24 -0.04 -12.58
CA LEU A 98 -29.49 0.67 -11.53
C LEU A 98 -28.49 -0.23 -10.80
N GLY A 99 -28.88 -1.46 -10.46
CA GLY A 99 -27.99 -2.42 -9.81
C GLY A 99 -26.81 -2.82 -10.71
N TYR A 100 -27.09 -3.01 -12.00
CA TYR A 100 -26.06 -3.23 -13.01
C TYR A 100 -25.07 -2.06 -13.10
N SER A 101 -25.56 -0.83 -13.27
CA SER A 101 -24.71 0.37 -13.37
C SER A 101 -23.88 0.61 -12.09
N LEU A 102 -24.46 0.36 -10.90
CA LEU A 102 -23.71 0.42 -9.63
C LEU A 102 -22.59 -0.63 -9.59
N THR A 103 -22.87 -1.85 -10.02
CA THR A 103 -21.86 -2.91 -10.07
C THR A 103 -20.74 -2.57 -11.08
N MET A 104 -21.09 -1.96 -12.22
CA MET A 104 -20.14 -1.47 -13.22
C MET A 104 -19.21 -0.39 -12.66
N LYS A 105 -19.77 0.60 -11.94
CA LYS A 105 -18.98 1.62 -11.24
C LYS A 105 -18.04 0.99 -10.22
N TYR A 106 -18.54 0.10 -9.37
CA TYR A 106 -17.73 -0.60 -8.38
C TYR A 106 -16.59 -1.42 -9.03
N PHE A 107 -16.86 -2.08 -10.15
CA PHE A 107 -15.85 -2.79 -10.93
C PHE A 107 -14.71 -1.86 -11.39
N CYS A 108 -15.03 -0.68 -11.92
CA CYS A 108 -14.04 0.33 -12.29
C CYS A 108 -13.26 0.87 -11.07
N ILE A 109 -13.94 1.18 -9.96
CA ILE A 109 -13.31 1.60 -8.69
C ILE A 109 -12.28 0.58 -8.22
N ARG A 110 -12.64 -0.71 -8.27
CA ARG A 110 -11.75 -1.80 -7.87
C ARG A 110 -10.48 -1.87 -8.71
N TYR A 111 -10.61 -1.77 -10.04
CA TYR A 111 -9.43 -1.75 -10.92
C TYR A 111 -8.57 -0.52 -10.68
N TYR A 112 -9.20 0.64 -10.54
CA TYR A 112 -8.49 1.87 -10.21
C TYR A 112 -7.68 1.70 -8.93
N THR A 113 -8.33 1.26 -7.85
CA THR A 113 -7.73 1.07 -6.52
C THR A 113 -6.52 0.12 -6.58
N ASN A 114 -6.66 -1.03 -7.23
CA ASN A 114 -5.57 -2.00 -7.36
C ASN A 114 -4.37 -1.44 -8.14
N LEU A 115 -4.64 -0.65 -9.19
CA LEU A 115 -3.60 -0.08 -10.03
C LEU A 115 -2.93 1.13 -9.37
N ILE A 116 -3.69 2.02 -8.74
CA ILE A 116 -3.14 3.20 -8.08
C ILE A 116 -2.29 2.82 -6.88
N ASN A 117 -2.68 1.81 -6.10
CA ASN A 117 -1.89 1.29 -4.97
C ASN A 117 -0.60 0.61 -5.47
N LYS A 118 -0.63 0.00 -6.66
CA LYS A 118 0.57 -0.56 -7.28
C LYS A 118 1.54 0.53 -7.76
N GLN A 119 1.03 1.63 -8.31
CA GLN A 119 1.85 2.68 -8.95
C GLN A 119 2.31 3.75 -7.96
N ILE A 120 1.46 4.16 -7.02
CA ILE A 120 1.76 5.16 -6.00
C ILE A 120 1.92 4.43 -4.67
N ARG A 121 3.19 4.16 -4.31
CA ARG A 121 3.53 3.41 -3.08
C ARG A 121 3.55 4.27 -1.82
N PHE A 122 3.76 5.56 -2.00
CA PHE A 122 3.79 6.55 -0.94
C PHE A 122 2.88 7.70 -1.33
N CYS A 123 2.10 8.16 -0.38
CA CYS A 123 1.25 9.31 -0.56
C CYS A 123 1.98 10.58 -0.12
N ASN A 124 2.02 11.57 -1.00
CA ASN A 124 2.22 12.96 -0.66
C ASN A 124 0.98 13.69 -1.18
N SER A 125 0.14 14.18 -0.27
CA SER A 125 -1.16 14.76 -0.62
C SER A 125 -1.02 16.01 -1.49
N ASP A 126 -0.01 16.84 -1.25
CA ASP A 126 0.22 18.07 -2.00
C ASP A 126 0.72 17.75 -3.41
N GLY A 127 1.70 16.86 -3.54
CA GLY A 127 2.16 16.37 -4.84
C GLY A 127 1.06 15.66 -5.62
N PHE A 128 0.14 14.96 -4.96
CA PHE A 128 -1.01 14.32 -5.60
C PHE A 128 -2.00 15.36 -6.15
N LYS A 129 -2.32 16.39 -5.38
CA LYS A 129 -3.17 17.52 -5.82
C LYS A 129 -2.52 18.28 -6.97
N SER A 130 -1.26 18.68 -6.81
CA SER A 130 -0.51 19.40 -7.85
C SER A 130 -0.35 18.56 -9.11
N ALA A 131 -0.18 17.24 -9.00
CA ALA A 131 -0.17 16.37 -10.18
C ALA A 131 -1.51 16.32 -10.90
N LEU A 132 -2.63 16.29 -10.16
CA LEU A 132 -3.97 16.36 -10.76
C LEU A 132 -4.24 17.70 -11.45
N GLU A 133 -3.68 18.79 -10.96
CA GLU A 133 -3.79 20.11 -11.58
C GLU A 133 -2.89 20.25 -12.82
N LEU A 134 -1.71 19.63 -12.80
CA LEU A 134 -0.69 19.77 -13.84
C LEU A 134 -0.73 18.69 -14.93
N ILE A 135 -1.55 17.64 -14.78
CA ILE A 135 -1.79 16.71 -15.88
C ILE A 135 -2.41 17.45 -17.08
N PRO A 136 -2.10 17.05 -18.32
CA PRO A 136 -2.66 17.69 -19.51
C PRO A 136 -4.19 17.71 -19.49
N LYS A 137 -4.82 18.78 -20.00
CA LYS A 137 -6.30 18.88 -20.07
C LYS A 137 -6.96 17.75 -20.88
N ILE A 138 -6.22 17.13 -21.81
CA ILE A 138 -6.66 15.96 -22.57
C ILE A 138 -6.66 14.67 -21.74
N HIS A 139 -5.95 14.64 -20.61
CA HIS A 139 -5.89 13.49 -19.71
C HIS A 139 -7.27 13.24 -19.09
N LEU A 140 -7.66 11.98 -18.99
CA LEU A 140 -9.01 11.59 -18.55
C LEU A 140 -9.42 12.21 -17.21
N PHE A 141 -8.52 12.22 -16.20
CA PHE A 141 -8.84 12.78 -14.89
C PHE A 141 -9.04 14.30 -14.91
N SER A 142 -8.36 15.01 -15.82
CA SER A 142 -8.52 16.46 -15.98
C SER A 142 -9.75 16.78 -16.83
N ARG A 143 -9.94 16.06 -17.94
CA ARG A 143 -11.07 16.22 -18.86
C ARG A 143 -12.42 16.00 -18.19
N GLU A 144 -12.51 14.98 -17.34
CA GLU A 144 -13.73 14.67 -16.56
C GLU A 144 -13.77 15.40 -15.21
N GLY A 145 -12.88 16.38 -15.00
CA GLY A 145 -12.81 17.26 -13.83
C GLY A 145 -12.27 16.64 -12.55
N SER A 146 -12.35 15.31 -12.40
CA SER A 146 -11.84 14.60 -11.22
C SER A 146 -11.64 13.11 -11.47
N ILE A 147 -10.95 12.42 -10.55
CA ILE A 147 -10.83 10.96 -10.59
C ILE A 147 -12.21 10.30 -10.49
N PRO A 148 -13.11 10.65 -9.55
CA PRO A 148 -14.48 10.11 -9.52
C PRO A 148 -15.24 10.35 -10.82
N GLY A 149 -15.15 11.55 -11.40
CA GLY A 149 -15.76 11.88 -12.70
C GLY A 149 -15.27 10.96 -13.82
N ALA A 150 -13.95 10.73 -13.88
CA ALA A 150 -13.34 9.81 -14.82
C ALA A 150 -13.80 8.35 -14.64
N ILE A 151 -13.95 7.88 -13.40
CA ILE A 151 -14.48 6.54 -13.12
C ILE A 151 -15.94 6.42 -13.57
N ILE A 152 -16.77 7.43 -13.28
CA ILE A 152 -18.17 7.47 -13.72
C ILE A 152 -18.26 7.44 -15.24
N PHE A 153 -17.49 8.28 -15.93
CA PHE A 153 -17.42 8.32 -17.39
C PHE A 153 -17.01 6.96 -17.97
N MET A 154 -15.91 6.38 -17.47
CA MET A 154 -15.44 5.07 -17.93
C MET A 154 -16.48 3.97 -17.71
N SER A 155 -17.12 3.94 -16.54
CA SER A 155 -18.15 2.95 -16.24
C SER A 155 -19.32 3.04 -17.20
N SER A 156 -19.75 4.26 -17.55
CA SER A 156 -20.86 4.52 -18.48
C SER A 156 -20.52 4.08 -19.91
N GLU A 157 -19.29 4.33 -20.36
CA GLU A 157 -18.81 3.90 -21.67
C GLU A 157 -18.69 2.37 -21.78
N MET A 158 -18.20 1.72 -20.70
CA MET A 158 -18.16 0.26 -20.65
C MET A 158 -19.56 -0.34 -20.61
N GLU A 159 -20.48 0.28 -19.88
CA GLU A 159 -21.88 -0.11 -19.81
C GLU A 159 -22.53 -0.10 -21.20
N LYS A 160 -22.47 1.02 -21.92
CA LYS A 160 -23.03 1.14 -23.28
C LYS A 160 -22.46 0.07 -24.23
N LYS A 161 -21.16 -0.18 -24.15
CA LYS A 161 -20.46 -1.09 -25.07
C LYS A 161 -20.69 -2.58 -24.77
N TYR A 162 -20.78 -2.96 -23.50
CA TYR A 162 -20.71 -4.37 -23.09
C TYR A 162 -21.98 -4.93 -22.45
N ILE A 163 -23.02 -4.13 -22.20
CA ILE A 163 -24.28 -4.58 -21.60
C ILE A 163 -24.86 -5.81 -22.31
N ALA A 164 -24.93 -5.77 -23.65
CA ALA A 164 -25.47 -6.88 -24.44
C ALA A 164 -24.59 -8.14 -24.35
N GLY A 165 -23.27 -7.97 -24.25
CA GLY A 165 -22.33 -9.09 -24.10
C GLY A 165 -22.45 -9.77 -22.74
N ILE A 166 -22.63 -8.98 -21.68
CA ILE A 166 -22.83 -9.49 -20.32
C ILE A 166 -24.20 -10.19 -20.22
N ALA A 167 -25.27 -9.57 -20.74
CA ALA A 167 -26.63 -10.14 -20.74
C ALA A 167 -26.69 -11.50 -21.47
N SER A 168 -26.03 -11.60 -22.62
CA SER A 168 -25.97 -12.83 -23.43
C SER A 168 -24.91 -13.83 -22.98
N GLN A 169 -24.16 -13.55 -21.90
CA GLN A 169 -23.05 -14.39 -21.42
C GLN A 169 -21.98 -14.67 -22.50
N ASN A 170 -21.81 -13.74 -23.45
CA ASN A 170 -20.86 -13.89 -24.54
C ASN A 170 -19.42 -13.78 -24.00
N LYS A 171 -18.68 -14.89 -24.08
CA LYS A 171 -17.35 -15.03 -23.46
C LYS A 171 -16.33 -14.08 -24.08
N GLU A 172 -16.39 -13.87 -25.40
CA GLU A 172 -15.53 -12.94 -26.13
C GLU A 172 -15.75 -11.51 -25.64
N LYS A 173 -17.01 -11.06 -25.58
CA LYS A 173 -17.36 -9.72 -25.13
C LYS A 173 -17.03 -9.50 -23.65
N ILE A 174 -17.25 -10.49 -22.80
CA ILE A 174 -16.86 -10.43 -21.38
C ILE A 174 -15.33 -10.32 -21.23
N SER A 175 -14.57 -11.09 -22.00
CA SER A 175 -13.11 -11.05 -21.96
C SER A 175 -12.59 -9.71 -22.48
N ALA A 176 -13.13 -9.22 -23.59
CA ALA A 176 -12.83 -7.89 -24.12
C ALA A 176 -13.17 -6.79 -23.10
N PHE A 177 -14.31 -6.89 -22.41
CA PHE A 177 -14.70 -5.97 -21.34
C PHE A 177 -13.66 -5.91 -20.21
N ILE A 178 -13.22 -7.07 -19.71
CA ILE A 178 -12.21 -7.15 -18.64
C ILE A 178 -10.90 -6.49 -19.08
N VAL A 179 -10.43 -6.83 -20.28
CA VAL A 179 -9.16 -6.32 -20.83
C VAL A 179 -9.23 -4.81 -21.08
N GLU A 180 -10.29 -4.35 -21.73
CA GLU A 180 -10.45 -2.94 -22.11
C GLU A 180 -10.62 -2.04 -20.88
N SER A 181 -11.47 -2.44 -19.93
CA SER A 181 -11.67 -1.70 -18.67
C SER A 181 -10.35 -1.51 -17.93
N ARG A 182 -9.58 -2.60 -17.75
CA ARG A 182 -8.28 -2.55 -17.08
C ARG A 182 -7.27 -1.70 -17.85
N THR A 183 -7.23 -1.83 -19.18
CA THR A 183 -6.25 -1.13 -20.01
C THR A 183 -6.49 0.38 -20.00
N ARG A 184 -7.74 0.82 -20.17
CA ARG A 184 -8.11 2.24 -20.13
C ARG A 184 -7.75 2.86 -18.78
N ILE A 185 -8.17 2.24 -17.68
CA ILE A 185 -7.85 2.68 -16.32
C ILE A 185 -6.32 2.70 -16.10
N SER A 186 -5.60 1.66 -16.53
CA SER A 186 -4.15 1.58 -16.36
C SER A 186 -3.39 2.66 -17.13
N ARG A 187 -3.87 3.08 -18.30
CA ARG A 187 -3.22 4.16 -19.07
C ARG A 187 -3.31 5.48 -18.31
N SER A 188 -4.50 5.84 -17.83
CA SER A 188 -4.70 7.06 -17.04
C SER A 188 -3.90 7.04 -15.74
N ILE A 189 -3.87 5.90 -15.03
CA ILE A 189 -3.12 5.80 -13.78
C ILE A 189 -1.61 5.88 -14.00
N LYS A 190 -1.07 5.26 -15.07
CA LYS A 190 0.37 5.35 -15.38
C LYS A 190 0.78 6.78 -15.70
N SER A 191 0.04 7.44 -16.59
CA SER A 191 0.29 8.83 -16.96
C SER A 191 0.16 9.77 -15.75
N PHE A 192 -0.85 9.56 -14.90
CA PHE A 192 -0.98 10.29 -13.66
C PHE A 192 0.19 10.03 -12.69
N ALA A 193 0.62 8.78 -12.52
CA ALA A 193 1.73 8.43 -11.64
C ALA A 193 3.06 9.03 -12.12
N GLU A 194 3.31 9.04 -13.43
CA GLU A 194 4.45 9.71 -14.04
C GLU A 194 4.45 11.20 -13.67
N LYS A 195 3.31 11.88 -13.86
CA LYS A 195 3.19 13.30 -13.49
C LYS A 195 3.32 13.53 -11.99
N TYR A 196 2.77 12.63 -11.18
CA TYR A 196 2.91 12.66 -9.72
C TYR A 196 4.37 12.64 -9.28
N TYR A 197 5.16 11.70 -9.81
CA TYR A 197 6.57 11.63 -9.48
C TYR A 197 7.39 12.78 -10.10
N GLU A 198 6.98 13.32 -11.25
CA GLU A 198 7.59 14.53 -11.84
C GLU A 198 7.36 15.77 -10.95
N VAL A 199 6.15 15.97 -10.46
CA VAL A 199 5.80 17.09 -9.57
C VAL A 199 6.56 17.00 -8.24
N LEU A 200 6.75 15.79 -7.72
CA LEU A 200 7.59 15.58 -6.54
C LEU A 200 9.05 15.91 -6.80
N LYS A 201 9.60 15.54 -7.97
CA LYS A 201 10.98 15.83 -8.38
C LYS A 201 11.28 17.30 -8.68
N THR A 202 10.25 18.04 -9.10
CA THR A 202 10.39 19.44 -9.54
C THR A 202 10.04 20.43 -8.43
N GLY A 203 9.60 19.96 -7.26
CA GLY A 203 9.31 20.78 -6.10
C GLY A 203 8.17 21.80 -6.30
N THR A 204 7.33 21.64 -7.33
CA THR A 204 6.22 22.57 -7.65
C THR A 204 5.06 22.50 -6.66
N ALA A 205 4.96 21.40 -5.89
CA ALA A 205 4.16 21.37 -4.67
C ALA A 205 4.96 22.09 -3.58
N SER A 206 4.48 23.25 -3.12
CA SER A 206 5.09 24.03 -2.04
C SER A 206 5.67 23.15 -0.94
N LYS A 207 6.94 23.43 -0.63
CA LYS A 207 7.84 22.73 0.31
C LYS A 207 7.13 22.23 1.57
N THR A 208 6.75 20.96 1.56
CA THR A 208 6.90 20.11 2.74
C THR A 208 7.88 19.00 2.38
N TYR A 209 9.12 19.19 2.84
CA TYR A 209 10.32 18.37 2.71
C TYR A 209 11.23 18.66 1.51
N GLU A 210 12.41 19.17 1.86
CA GLU A 210 13.57 19.30 0.99
C GLU A 210 13.96 17.94 0.42
N GLU A 211 13.80 17.80 -0.89
CA GLU A 211 14.80 17.11 -1.69
C GLU A 211 16.16 17.74 -1.41
N LYS A 212 17.11 16.93 -1.01
CA LYS A 212 18.51 17.22 -1.31
C LYS A 212 18.86 16.45 -2.55
N THR A 213 19.07 17.24 -3.59
CA THR A 213 19.66 16.94 -4.88
C THR A 213 20.92 16.10 -4.73
N SER A 214 21.02 15.05 -5.53
CA SER A 214 22.29 14.68 -6.16
C SER A 214 22.01 14.69 -7.65
N ASP A 215 22.52 15.72 -8.30
CA ASP A 215 22.58 15.81 -9.75
C ASP A 215 23.41 14.65 -10.30
N GLU A 216 23.04 14.22 -11.51
CA GLU A 216 23.71 13.23 -12.37
C GLU A 216 23.63 11.76 -11.99
N GLU A 217 22.44 11.13 -12.07
CA GLU A 217 22.40 9.68 -12.32
C GLU A 217 21.43 9.31 -13.45
N SER A 218 22.02 8.66 -14.45
CA SER A 218 21.43 8.04 -15.64
C SER A 218 20.20 7.16 -15.31
N PRO A 219 19.24 6.97 -16.23
CA PRO A 219 18.00 6.19 -16.03
C PRO A 219 18.13 4.70 -15.62
N GLU A 220 19.31 4.19 -15.28
CA GLU A 220 19.56 2.76 -15.01
C GLU A 220 19.48 2.34 -13.53
N GLU A 221 19.33 3.27 -12.57
CA GLU A 221 19.39 2.94 -11.12
C GLU A 221 18.04 2.91 -10.35
N LEU A 222 16.88 2.80 -11.00
CA LEU A 222 15.58 2.78 -10.28
C LEU A 222 15.23 1.46 -9.57
N VAL A 223 16.03 0.40 -9.76
CA VAL A 223 15.77 -0.96 -9.23
C VAL A 223 16.16 -1.17 -7.73
N PRO A 224 17.23 -0.56 -7.17
CA PRO A 224 17.69 -0.82 -5.79
C PRO A 224 16.82 -0.23 -4.67
N ILE A 225 16.11 0.88 -4.91
CA ILE A 225 15.33 1.61 -3.87
C ILE A 225 14.02 0.87 -3.51
N ALA A 226 13.42 0.19 -4.50
CA ALA A 226 12.20 -0.61 -4.31
C ALA A 226 12.44 -1.83 -3.41
N ALA A 227 13.64 -2.41 -3.44
CA ALA A 227 14.03 -3.54 -2.61
C ALA A 227 14.22 -3.12 -1.14
N GLN A 228 14.87 -1.97 -0.89
CA GLN A 228 15.09 -1.43 0.45
C GLN A 228 13.80 -1.08 1.18
N THR A 229 12.83 -0.52 0.44
CA THR A 229 11.53 -0.18 1.02
C THR A 229 10.78 -1.44 1.47
N ARG A 230 10.78 -2.49 0.63
CA ARG A 230 10.14 -3.77 0.96
C ARG A 230 10.82 -4.44 2.15
N PHE A 231 12.15 -4.44 2.17
CA PHE A 231 12.91 -5.01 3.28
C PHE A 231 12.66 -4.25 4.60
N SER A 232 12.58 -2.92 4.55
CA SER A 232 12.25 -2.09 5.70
C SER A 232 10.85 -2.39 6.27
N GLU A 233 9.87 -2.59 5.39
CA GLU A 233 8.52 -3.01 5.79
C GLU A 233 8.48 -4.41 6.40
N GLU A 234 9.24 -5.36 5.87
CA GLU A 234 9.32 -6.72 6.41
C GLU A 234 9.92 -6.74 7.82
N ILE A 235 11.02 -6.01 8.04
CA ILE A 235 11.63 -5.87 9.38
C ILE A 235 10.65 -5.19 10.34
N ALA A 236 10.01 -4.09 9.92
CA ALA A 236 9.03 -3.39 10.76
C ALA A 236 7.82 -4.29 11.11
N LYS A 237 7.36 -5.14 10.17
CA LYS A 237 6.29 -6.12 10.44
C LYS A 237 6.75 -7.17 11.45
N LYS A 238 7.98 -7.68 11.36
CA LYS A 238 8.55 -8.60 12.36
C LYS A 238 8.48 -8.01 13.76
N ILE A 239 8.90 -6.76 13.93
CA ILE A 239 8.94 -6.10 15.25
C ILE A 239 7.52 -5.75 15.74
N CYS A 240 6.70 -5.08 14.93
CA CYS A 240 5.42 -4.50 15.38
C CYS A 240 4.18 -5.37 15.19
N VAL A 241 4.15 -6.19 14.14
CA VAL A 241 2.96 -7.01 13.79
C VAL A 241 3.11 -8.42 14.34
N TYR A 242 4.26 -9.04 14.11
CA TYR A 242 4.57 -10.38 14.62
C TYR A 242 5.13 -10.36 16.04
N LYS A 243 5.37 -9.16 16.62
CA LYS A 243 5.90 -8.97 17.98
C LYS A 243 7.18 -9.78 18.23
N GLN A 244 8.00 -9.95 17.20
CA GLN A 244 9.23 -10.70 17.26
C GLN A 244 10.29 -9.88 18.00
N VAL A 245 10.77 -10.41 19.11
CA VAL A 245 11.87 -9.85 19.89
C VAL A 245 13.10 -10.72 19.68
N ASP A 246 14.22 -10.11 19.28
CA ASP A 246 15.49 -10.81 19.24
C ASP A 246 16.25 -10.63 20.56
N TYR A 247 16.12 -11.61 21.45
CA TYR A 247 16.71 -11.57 22.79
C TYR A 247 18.24 -11.49 22.79
N ASN A 248 18.92 -11.93 21.72
CA ASN A 248 20.37 -11.78 21.61
C ASN A 248 20.74 -10.33 21.31
N SER A 249 20.14 -9.75 20.28
CA SER A 249 20.28 -8.33 19.94
C SER A 249 19.88 -7.41 21.10
N HIS A 250 18.84 -7.78 21.87
CA HIS A 250 18.41 -7.04 23.05
C HIS A 250 19.46 -7.05 24.16
N ARG A 251 19.97 -8.23 24.55
CA ARG A 251 21.01 -8.34 25.60
C ARG A 251 22.28 -7.60 25.21
N GLU A 252 22.70 -7.74 23.96
CA GLU A 252 23.88 -7.08 23.42
C GLU A 252 23.70 -5.55 23.40
N ALA A 253 22.57 -5.05 22.90
CA ALA A 253 22.25 -3.63 22.88
C ALA A 253 22.19 -3.03 24.29
N ALA A 254 21.63 -3.75 25.27
CA ALA A 254 21.55 -3.30 26.66
C ALA A 254 22.94 -3.24 27.31
N SER A 255 23.79 -4.24 27.03
CA SER A 255 25.18 -4.28 27.52
C SER A 255 26.01 -3.11 26.98
N ILE A 256 25.96 -2.88 25.66
CA ILE A 256 26.75 -1.83 25.00
C ILE A 256 26.27 -0.43 25.39
N SER A 257 24.95 -0.22 25.48
CA SER A 257 24.37 1.08 25.83
C SER A 257 24.36 1.37 27.34
N LYS A 258 24.67 0.37 28.17
CA LYS A 258 24.62 0.44 29.64
C LYS A 258 23.23 0.83 30.17
N VAL A 259 22.16 0.44 29.47
CA VAL A 259 20.77 0.64 29.92
C VAL A 259 20.37 -0.50 30.85
N PRO A 260 19.84 -0.22 32.06
CA PRO A 260 19.37 -1.25 32.99
C PRO A 260 18.33 -2.19 32.34
N SER A 261 18.38 -3.47 32.70
CA SER A 261 17.48 -4.49 32.13
C SER A 261 16.00 -4.11 32.25
N ALA A 262 15.58 -3.55 33.39
CA ALA A 262 14.21 -3.09 33.60
C ALA A 262 13.76 -2.07 32.55
N ILE A 263 14.59 -1.04 32.28
CA ILE A 263 14.28 0.00 31.28
C ILE A 263 14.31 -0.60 29.87
N SER A 264 15.31 -1.42 29.55
CA SER A 264 15.42 -2.04 28.23
C SER A 264 14.22 -2.93 27.91
N ASN A 265 13.70 -3.69 28.89
CA ASN A 265 12.52 -4.54 28.75
C ASN A 265 11.26 -3.71 28.47
N ILE A 266 11.09 -2.60 29.20
CA ILE A 266 9.96 -1.69 28.99
C ILE A 266 10.02 -1.12 27.56
N VAL A 267 11.17 -0.59 27.15
CA VAL A 267 11.35 0.02 25.82
C VAL A 267 11.07 -1.00 24.72
N ILE A 268 11.60 -2.23 24.81
CA ILE A 268 11.35 -3.28 23.80
C ILE A 268 9.89 -3.72 23.79
N SER A 269 9.27 -3.90 24.96
CA SER A 269 7.85 -4.27 25.04
C SER A 269 6.97 -3.25 24.30
N GLU A 270 7.29 -1.96 24.45
CA GLU A 270 6.52 -0.89 23.83
C GLU A 270 6.86 -0.72 22.34
N LEU A 271 8.11 -0.95 21.96
CA LEU A 271 8.55 -0.93 20.55
C LEU A 271 7.77 -1.92 19.67
N THR A 272 7.30 -3.04 20.23
CA THR A 272 6.48 -4.03 19.52
C THR A 272 5.04 -3.58 19.25
N ASN A 273 4.65 -2.37 19.68
CA ASN A 273 3.32 -1.84 19.43
C ASN A 273 3.15 -1.37 17.98
N ILE A 274 2.03 -1.74 17.35
CA ILE A 274 1.72 -1.42 15.94
C ILE A 274 1.71 0.08 15.64
N LYS A 275 1.44 0.93 16.64
CA LYS A 275 1.45 2.39 16.47
C LYS A 275 2.83 2.97 16.10
N TYR A 276 3.91 2.22 16.33
CA TYR A 276 5.27 2.62 15.98
C TYR A 276 5.76 2.06 14.65
N PHE A 277 4.90 1.36 13.90
CA PHE A 277 5.26 0.71 12.64
C PHE A 277 5.90 1.68 11.63
N ASP A 278 5.27 2.83 11.38
CA ASP A 278 5.78 3.81 10.43
C ASP A 278 7.08 4.47 10.91
N ASN A 279 7.20 4.72 12.22
CA ASN A 279 8.43 5.24 12.82
C ASN A 279 9.60 4.28 12.61
N LEU A 280 9.38 2.98 12.86
CA LEU A 280 10.40 1.95 12.64
C LEU A 280 10.75 1.80 11.16
N LYS A 281 9.76 1.79 10.27
CA LYS A 281 9.98 1.73 8.82
C LYS A 281 10.90 2.88 8.35
N ILE A 282 10.66 4.10 8.81
CA ILE A 282 11.48 5.28 8.47
C ILE A 282 12.91 5.11 8.97
N ILE A 283 13.09 4.73 10.25
CA ILE A 283 14.41 4.52 10.86
C ILE A 283 15.22 3.46 10.11
N ILE A 284 14.59 2.32 9.79
CA ILE A 284 15.22 1.22 9.05
C ILE A 284 15.62 1.68 7.64
N THR A 285 14.74 2.43 6.96
CA THR A 285 15.02 2.96 5.62
C THR A 285 16.21 3.92 5.63
N LEU A 286 16.27 4.83 6.61
CA LEU A 286 17.39 5.76 6.77
C LEU A 286 18.71 5.03 7.03
N TYR A 287 18.68 3.96 7.82
CA TYR A 287 19.85 3.15 8.09
C TYR A 287 20.34 2.42 6.82
N LEU A 288 19.45 1.77 6.08
CA LEU A 288 19.80 1.06 4.84
C LEU A 288 20.31 1.99 3.75
N LYS A 289 19.71 3.19 3.61
CA LYS A 289 20.20 4.22 2.68
C LYS A 289 21.63 4.64 3.03
N ASN A 290 21.92 4.86 4.31
CA ASN A 290 23.28 5.20 4.77
C ASN A 290 24.29 4.09 4.48
N ILE A 291 23.91 2.82 4.69
CA ILE A 291 24.77 1.67 4.39
C ILE A 291 25.12 1.62 2.89
N GLN A 292 24.13 1.81 2.02
CA GLN A 292 24.33 1.74 0.58
C GLN A 292 25.17 2.89 0.04
N ASN A 293 24.85 4.13 0.44
CA ASN A 293 25.57 5.32 0.01
C ASN A 293 27.06 5.23 0.37
N LEU A 294 27.37 4.64 1.52
CA LEU A 294 28.73 4.50 2.03
C LEU A 294 29.37 3.14 1.68
N LYS A 295 28.67 2.28 0.93
CA LYS A 295 29.09 0.93 0.54
C LYS A 295 29.63 0.11 1.73
N ILE A 296 28.96 0.19 2.87
CA ILE A 296 29.42 -0.41 4.13
C ILE A 296 29.09 -1.89 4.17
N ASN A 297 30.08 -2.72 4.51
CA ASN A 297 29.82 -4.13 4.81
C ASN A 297 29.35 -4.27 6.27
N ILE A 298 28.03 -4.34 6.47
CA ILE A 298 27.43 -4.49 7.80
C ILE A 298 27.69 -5.86 8.46
N CYS A 299 28.14 -6.85 7.69
CA CYS A 299 28.47 -8.16 8.22
C CYS A 299 29.89 -8.19 8.83
N ASP A 300 30.71 -7.17 8.57
CA ASP A 300 31.96 -6.93 9.28
C ASP A 300 31.72 -6.15 10.58
N GLU A 301 32.12 -6.71 11.72
CA GLU A 301 31.86 -6.12 13.03
C GLU A 301 32.50 -4.75 13.21
N ASN A 302 33.74 -4.59 12.75
CA ASN A 302 34.50 -3.35 12.91
C ASN A 302 33.86 -2.22 12.10
N GLN A 303 33.48 -2.49 10.84
CA GLN A 303 32.78 -1.52 9.99
C GLN A 303 31.39 -1.20 10.53
N TYR A 304 30.64 -2.20 11.01
CA TYR A 304 29.32 -2.02 11.59
C TYR A 304 29.34 -1.07 12.80
N TYR A 305 30.14 -1.36 13.83
CA TYR A 305 30.15 -0.52 15.03
C TYR A 305 30.76 0.86 14.77
N LYS A 306 31.75 0.96 13.88
CA LYS A 306 32.31 2.26 13.46
C LYS A 306 31.24 3.13 12.81
N HIS A 307 30.43 2.55 11.93
CA HIS A 307 29.33 3.26 11.27
C HIS A 307 28.22 3.65 12.25
N LEU A 308 27.78 2.71 13.08
CA LEU A 308 26.72 2.96 14.07
C LEU A 308 27.12 4.08 15.05
N ARG A 309 28.37 4.08 15.53
CA ARG A 309 28.90 5.17 16.35
C ARG A 309 28.86 6.49 15.61
N GLY A 310 29.21 6.52 14.32
CA GLY A 310 29.09 7.72 13.48
C GLY A 310 27.65 8.26 13.40
N LEU A 311 26.67 7.38 13.19
CA LEU A 311 25.25 7.76 13.12
C LEU A 311 24.72 8.34 14.43
N VAL A 312 25.13 7.79 15.58
CA VAL A 312 24.66 8.23 16.90
C VAL A 312 25.47 9.42 17.43
N ALA A 313 26.73 9.58 17.01
CA ALA A 313 27.59 10.71 17.39
C ALA A 313 27.30 11.99 16.59
N LEU A 314 26.52 11.91 15.50
CA LEU A 314 26.14 13.05 14.68
C LEU A 314 25.55 14.19 15.55
N LYS A 315 26.22 15.35 15.57
CA LYS A 315 25.80 16.56 16.30
C LYS A 315 25.22 17.63 15.38
N ARG A 316 25.74 17.72 14.16
CA ARG A 316 25.31 18.63 13.11
C ARG A 316 25.25 17.85 11.81
N THR A 317 24.16 18.01 11.09
CA THR A 317 24.02 17.48 9.73
C THR A 317 23.29 18.50 8.90
N SER A 318 23.57 18.50 7.61
CA SER A 318 22.82 19.29 6.67
C SER A 318 21.48 18.62 6.34
N GLU A 319 21.32 17.33 6.64
CA GLU A 319 20.09 16.56 6.41
C GLU A 319 18.99 16.95 7.41
N ARG A 320 17.80 17.32 6.92
CA ARG A 320 16.63 17.68 7.78
C ARG A 320 16.07 16.51 8.58
N ILE A 321 16.23 15.29 8.06
CA ILE A 321 15.82 14.04 8.71
C ILE A 321 17.03 13.12 8.68
N TYR A 322 17.49 12.71 9.86
CA TYR A 322 18.61 11.79 9.99
C TYR A 322 18.32 10.73 11.06
N PHE A 323 19.04 9.61 10.97
CA PHE A 323 18.79 8.40 11.76
C PHE A 323 18.62 8.67 13.26
N LYS A 324 19.57 9.37 13.88
CA LYS A 324 19.55 9.70 15.31
C LYS A 324 18.33 10.53 15.71
N GLN A 325 17.93 11.52 14.92
CA GLN A 325 16.75 12.34 15.20
C GLN A 325 15.48 11.48 15.22
N GLN A 326 15.33 10.56 14.26
CA GLN A 326 14.15 9.69 14.21
C GLN A 326 14.11 8.69 15.37
N ILE A 327 15.26 8.20 15.82
CA ILE A 327 15.36 7.41 17.05
C ILE A 327 14.92 8.25 18.27
N SER A 328 15.35 9.51 18.38
CA SER A 328 14.94 10.39 19.48
C SER A 328 13.42 10.63 19.47
N VAL A 329 12.84 10.90 18.29
CA VAL A 329 11.38 11.07 18.15
C VAL A 329 10.63 9.81 18.55
N LEU A 330 11.12 8.63 18.14
CA LEU A 330 10.53 7.35 18.54
C LEU A 330 10.61 7.16 20.07
N LEU A 331 11.75 7.49 20.68
CA LEU A 331 11.91 7.40 22.13
C LEU A 331 10.90 8.31 22.85
N GLU A 332 10.80 9.59 22.46
CA GLU A 332 9.85 10.51 23.10
C GLU A 332 8.41 9.97 23.01
N LYS A 333 8.00 9.41 21.86
CA LYS A 333 6.68 8.77 21.72
C LYS A 333 6.51 7.51 22.57
N ILE A 334 7.58 6.78 22.88
CA ILE A 334 7.56 5.63 23.81
C ILE A 334 7.42 6.13 25.25
N LEU A 335 8.16 7.18 25.62
CA LEU A 335 8.12 7.77 26.95
C LEU A 335 6.76 8.41 27.25
N THR A 336 6.13 9.13 26.32
CA THR A 336 4.81 9.76 26.54
C THR A 336 3.67 8.75 26.74
N ASN A 337 3.80 7.53 26.18
CA ASN A 337 2.74 6.51 26.25
C ASN A 337 2.75 5.68 27.53
N ARG A 338 3.83 5.72 28.31
CA ARG A 338 3.94 5.04 29.60
C ARG A 338 4.06 6.10 30.67
N LYS A 339 3.36 5.90 31.79
CA LYS A 339 3.73 6.56 33.05
C LYS A 339 5.06 5.95 33.52
N PHE A 340 6.18 6.37 32.94
CA PHE A 340 7.46 6.18 33.60
C PHE A 340 7.35 6.82 34.99
N LEU A 341 7.82 6.11 36.01
CA LEU A 341 7.71 6.60 37.39
C LEU A 341 8.43 7.94 37.57
N GLU A 342 9.47 8.18 36.77
CA GLU A 342 10.22 9.44 36.68
C GLU A 342 10.67 9.68 35.22
N GLU A 343 10.73 10.94 34.79
CA GLU A 343 11.28 11.28 33.47
C GLU A 343 12.80 11.04 33.45
N PRO A 344 13.33 10.29 32.47
CA PRO A 344 14.77 10.01 32.39
C PRO A 344 15.55 11.30 32.13
N ASN A 345 16.68 11.46 32.83
CA ASN A 345 17.56 12.61 32.66
C ASN A 345 18.26 12.59 31.28
N THR A 346 18.93 13.68 30.90
CA THR A 346 19.59 13.82 29.59
C THR A 346 20.57 12.69 29.27
N ARG A 347 21.31 12.19 30.27
CA ARG A 347 22.28 11.11 30.11
C ARG A 347 21.58 9.76 29.91
N GLU A 348 20.50 9.52 30.64
CA GLU A 348 19.67 8.33 30.49
C GLU A 348 18.95 8.31 29.14
N LYS A 349 18.37 9.44 28.71
CA LYS A 349 17.77 9.58 27.37
C LYS A 349 18.79 9.26 26.27
N PHE A 350 20.03 9.74 26.40
CA PHE A 350 21.09 9.42 25.45
C PHE A 350 21.41 7.92 25.42
N ASN A 351 21.52 7.28 26.58
CA ASN A 351 21.77 5.84 26.66
C ASN A 351 20.62 5.02 26.06
N ILE A 352 19.36 5.45 26.24
CA ILE A 352 18.19 4.78 25.65
C ILE A 352 18.13 4.99 24.12
N ILE A 353 18.49 6.17 23.62
CA ILE A 353 18.66 6.42 22.17
C ILE A 353 19.71 5.49 21.59
N LEU A 354 20.86 5.37 22.28
CA LEU A 354 21.93 4.46 21.88
C LEU A 354 21.46 3.00 21.88
N PHE A 355 20.74 2.59 22.93
CA PHE A 355 20.11 1.26 23.04
C PHE A 355 19.20 0.96 21.84
N LEU A 356 18.24 1.83 21.56
CA LEU A 356 17.30 1.67 20.43
C LEU A 356 18.03 1.59 19.09
N SER A 357 19.03 2.45 18.90
CA SER A 357 19.86 2.48 17.69
C SER A 357 20.59 1.16 17.48
N ILE A 358 21.23 0.64 18.53
CA ILE A 358 21.95 -0.65 18.47
C ILE A 358 20.97 -1.79 18.24
N TYR A 359 19.88 -1.86 19.01
CA TYR A 359 18.92 -2.96 18.90
C TYR A 359 18.32 -3.08 17.49
N ILE A 360 17.82 -1.98 16.93
CA ILE A 360 17.18 -1.97 15.61
C ILE A 360 18.19 -2.37 14.52
N THR A 361 19.42 -1.84 14.60
CA THR A 361 20.45 -2.12 13.58
C THR A 361 21.04 -3.52 13.71
N LEU A 362 21.15 -4.09 14.91
CA LEU A 362 21.50 -5.50 15.11
C LEU A 362 20.43 -6.44 14.56
N PHE A 363 19.14 -6.12 14.77
CA PHE A 363 18.04 -6.90 14.22
C PHE A 363 18.08 -6.94 12.68
N ILE A 364 18.42 -5.81 12.05
CA ILE A 364 18.65 -5.70 10.60
C ILE A 364 19.88 -6.52 10.18
N LYS A 365 21.01 -6.34 10.86
CA LYS A 365 22.27 -7.06 10.59
C LYS A 365 22.06 -8.56 10.63
N LYS A 366 21.40 -9.09 11.67
CA LYS A 366 21.06 -10.51 11.78
C LYS A 366 20.21 -11.01 10.63
N THR A 367 19.20 -10.21 10.25
CA THR A 367 18.31 -10.58 9.13
C THR A 367 19.04 -10.60 7.78
N LEU A 368 20.03 -9.73 7.58
CA LEU A 368 20.80 -9.63 6.32
C LEU A 368 22.00 -10.59 6.26
N CYS A 369 22.70 -10.79 7.37
CA CYS A 369 23.94 -11.57 7.43
C CYS A 369 23.74 -13.03 7.84
N GLY A 370 22.52 -13.43 8.25
CA GLY A 370 22.14 -14.83 8.49
C GLY A 370 22.87 -15.53 9.64
N LYS A 371 23.50 -14.78 10.55
CA LYS A 371 24.19 -15.29 11.75
C LYS A 371 23.51 -14.81 13.02
#